data_AF-A0AB37U975-F1
#
_entry.id   AF-A0AB37U975-F1
#
_cell.length_a   1.000
_cell.length_b   1.000
_cell.length_c   1.000
_cell.angle_alpha   90.00
_cell.angle_beta   90.00
_cell.angle_gamma   90.00
#
_symmetry.space_group_name_H-M   'P 1'
#
loop_
_entity.id
_entity.type
_entity.pdbx_description
1 polymer ?
#
loop_
_entity_poly.entity_id
_entity_poly.type
_entity_poly.pdbx_seq_one_letter_code
_entity_poly.pdbx_strand_id
1 'polypeptide(L)'
;MYSINLRLLRIELRLLYEFCYWNNSPHWRSEIEAGKVGARVRVDIAYLAPIGWFAIILRTPSMEVSEIVKQLPTYERYFYREALNRHRQFVAWGISARCYESAIAQLQQLSQVQIAYVIRPHWDKFVLPEPLRALKLNFYECGRS
;
A
#
# COMPACT_ATOMS: atom_id res chain seq x y z
N MET A 1 -23.26 -9.08 -7.29
CA MET A 1 -21.85 -9.53 -7.25
C MET A 1 -21.05 -8.53 -8.06
N TYR A 2 -20.29 -7.63 -7.41
CA TYR A 2 -19.50 -6.63 -8.13
C TYR A 2 -18.31 -7.34 -8.80
N SER A 3 -18.31 -7.36 -10.12
CA SER A 3 -17.17 -7.82 -10.92
C SER A 3 -16.03 -6.81 -10.75
N ILE A 4 -14.95 -7.22 -10.09
CA ILE A 4 -13.75 -6.39 -9.99
C ILE A 4 -13.07 -6.31 -11.36
N ASN A 5 -12.70 -5.10 -11.77
CA ASN A 5 -11.87 -4.91 -12.96
C ASN A 5 -10.40 -5.24 -12.64
N LEU A 6 -10.04 -6.53 -12.73
CA LEU A 6 -8.66 -7.01 -12.49
C LEU A 6 -7.63 -6.33 -13.38
N ARG A 7 -8.02 -5.92 -14.60
CA ARG A 7 -7.12 -5.18 -15.51
C ARG A 7 -6.80 -3.81 -14.94
N LEU A 8 -7.81 -3.08 -14.46
CA LEU A 8 -7.61 -1.79 -13.81
C LEU A 8 -6.81 -1.93 -12.52
N LEU A 9 -7.06 -2.98 -11.72
CA LEU A 9 -6.29 -3.26 -10.50
C LEU A 9 -4.81 -3.47 -10.78
N ARG A 10 -4.50 -4.28 -11.80
CA ARG A 10 -3.12 -4.48 -12.24
C ARG A 10 -2.47 -3.18 -12.74
N ILE A 11 -3.21 -2.34 -13.46
CA ILE A 11 -2.71 -1.03 -13.92
C ILE A 11 -2.40 -0.12 -12.73
N GLU A 12 -3.32 0.02 -11.76
CA GLU A 12 -3.10 0.86 -10.58
C GLU A 12 -1.92 0.36 -9.72
N LEU A 13 -1.78 -0.95 -9.53
CA LEU A 13 -0.64 -1.53 -8.82
C LEU A 13 0.69 -1.31 -9.55
N ARG A 14 0.69 -1.36 -10.89
CA ARG A 14 1.86 -1.02 -11.71
C ARG A 14 2.22 0.48 -11.60
N LEU A 15 1.23 1.37 -11.58
CA LEU A 15 1.47 2.80 -11.41
C LEU A 15 2.04 3.11 -10.02
N LEU A 16 1.55 2.44 -8.97
CA LEU A 16 2.13 2.52 -7.63
C LEU A 16 3.57 1.99 -7.58
N TYR A 17 3.86 0.92 -8.33
CA TYR A 17 5.21 0.41 -8.51
C TYR A 17 6.14 1.48 -9.10
N GLU A 18 5.73 2.10 -10.21
CA GLU A 18 6.53 3.14 -10.88
C GLU A 18 6.81 4.30 -9.91
N PHE A 19 5.82 4.64 -9.10
CA PHE A 19 5.84 5.74 -8.15
C PHE A 19 6.66 5.49 -6.88
N CYS A 20 6.37 4.42 -6.15
CA CYS A 20 6.99 4.12 -4.85
C CYS A 20 8.46 3.71 -4.97
N TYR A 21 8.88 3.23 -6.13
CA TYR A 21 10.24 2.73 -6.35
C TYR A 21 11.14 3.70 -7.10
N TRP A 22 10.65 4.35 -8.18
CA TRP A 22 11.50 5.23 -8.98
C TRP A 22 11.60 6.64 -8.41
N ASN A 23 10.82 6.99 -7.38
CA ASN A 23 10.99 8.19 -6.53
C ASN A 23 11.09 9.54 -7.27
N ASN A 24 10.77 9.56 -8.57
CA ASN A 24 10.94 10.72 -9.45
C ASN A 24 9.69 11.59 -9.54
N SER A 25 8.63 11.24 -8.81
CA SER A 25 7.36 11.97 -8.80
C SER A 25 7.03 12.45 -7.39
N PRO A 26 6.51 13.68 -7.24
CA PRO A 26 5.99 14.16 -5.97
C PRO A 26 4.93 13.19 -5.43
N HIS A 27 5.01 12.91 -4.13
CA HIS A 27 4.12 12.00 -3.43
C HIS A 27 3.88 12.43 -2.01
N TRP A 28 2.77 12.01 -1.44
CA TRP A 28 2.47 12.31 -0.04
C TRP A 28 2.56 11.03 0.78
N ARG A 29 3.19 11.15 1.93
CA ARG A 29 3.43 10.03 2.81
C ARG A 29 3.03 10.40 4.22
N SER A 30 2.37 9.48 4.93
CA SER A 30 2.10 9.69 6.34
C SER A 30 3.38 9.56 7.16
N GLU A 31 3.44 10.30 8.26
CA GLU A 31 4.42 10.03 9.29
C GLU A 31 4.30 8.57 9.73
N ILE A 32 5.44 7.90 9.92
CA ILE A 32 5.48 6.60 10.57
C ILE A 32 5.43 6.93 12.06
N GLU A 33 4.42 6.43 12.78
CA GLU A 33 4.38 6.58 14.23
C GLU A 33 5.72 6.14 14.83
N ALA A 34 6.40 7.08 15.49
CA ALA A 34 7.62 6.85 16.23
C ALA A 34 7.30 5.97 17.45
N GLY A 35 7.19 4.66 17.26
CA GLY A 35 6.75 3.76 18.34
C GLY A 35 7.26 2.33 18.24
N LYS A 36 7.64 1.85 17.04
CA LYS A 36 8.21 0.50 16.88
C LYS A 36 9.71 0.57 16.69
N VAL A 37 10.42 0.83 17.78
CA VAL A 37 11.90 0.71 17.84
C VAL A 37 12.27 -0.71 17.43
N GLY A 38 13.04 -0.88 16.36
CA GLY A 38 13.49 -2.19 15.86
C GLY A 38 12.62 -2.83 14.77
N ALA A 39 11.64 -2.13 14.19
CA ALA A 39 10.89 -2.63 13.05
C ALA A 39 11.81 -2.92 11.86
N ARG A 40 11.64 -4.10 11.25
CA ARG A 40 12.45 -4.59 10.13
C ARG A 40 11.68 -4.60 8.81
N VAL A 41 10.36 -4.53 8.89
CA VAL A 41 9.46 -4.60 7.73
C VAL A 41 8.68 -3.30 7.65
N ARG A 42 8.88 -2.59 6.54
CA ARG A 42 8.12 -1.39 6.20
C ARG A 42 7.03 -1.75 5.20
N VAL A 43 5.80 -1.44 5.55
CA VAL A 43 4.60 -1.65 4.73
C VAL A 43 4.07 -0.29 4.32
N ASP A 44 4.01 -0.05 3.03
CA ASP A 44 3.40 1.15 2.47
C ASP A 44 1.95 0.80 2.06
N ILE A 45 0.96 1.56 2.52
CA ILE A 45 -0.45 1.38 2.19
C ILE A 45 -0.91 2.49 1.25
N ALA A 46 -1.50 2.14 0.11
CA ALA A 46 -2.06 3.12 -0.81
C ALA A 46 -3.52 2.81 -1.13
N TYR A 47 -4.37 3.84 -1.19
CA TYR A 47 -5.74 3.68 -1.63
C TYR A 47 -5.85 3.80 -3.15
N LEU A 48 -6.48 2.82 -3.78
CA LEU A 48 -6.73 2.71 -5.21
C LEU A 48 -8.12 3.26 -5.54
N ALA A 49 -8.24 4.58 -5.59
CA ALA A 49 -9.51 5.28 -5.75
C ALA A 49 -10.38 4.82 -6.94
N PRO A 50 -9.84 4.51 -8.13
CA PRO A 50 -10.67 4.05 -9.26
C PRO A 50 -11.38 2.71 -9.04
N ILE A 51 -10.98 1.95 -8.02
CA ILE A 51 -11.45 0.58 -7.77
C ILE A 51 -12.05 0.45 -6.35
N GLY A 52 -11.69 1.35 -5.43
CA GLY A 52 -12.09 1.24 -4.03
C GLY A 52 -11.35 0.13 -3.27
N TRP A 53 -10.09 -0.09 -3.62
CA TRP A 53 -9.22 -1.12 -3.03
C TRP A 53 -8.02 -0.47 -2.34
N PHE A 54 -7.31 -1.23 -1.51
CA PHE A 54 -6.06 -0.80 -0.90
C PHE A 54 -4.91 -1.69 -1.40
N ALA A 55 -3.77 -1.08 -1.67
CA ALA A 55 -2.54 -1.77 -1.94
C ALA A 55 -1.69 -1.82 -0.67
N ILE A 56 -1.28 -3.01 -0.25
CA ILE A 56 -0.26 -3.27 0.75
C ILE A 56 1.04 -3.55 0.01
N ILE A 57 1.96 -2.61 0.05
CA ILE A 57 3.21 -2.61 -0.70
C ILE A 57 4.34 -3.04 0.23
N LEU A 58 5.11 -4.02 -0.23
CA LEU A 58 6.26 -4.59 0.46
C LEU A 58 7.55 -4.18 -0.25
N ARG A 59 8.35 -3.32 0.38
CA ARG A 59 9.69 -2.97 -0.12
C ARG A 59 10.69 -4.11 0.05
N THR A 60 10.44 -4.96 1.03
CA THR A 60 11.16 -6.21 1.27
C THR A 60 10.12 -7.31 1.48
N PRO A 61 10.25 -8.48 0.84
CA PRO A 61 9.33 -9.59 1.07
C PRO A 61 9.24 -9.93 2.56
N SER A 62 8.01 -10.09 3.07
CA SER A 62 7.73 -10.62 4.40
C SER A 62 6.70 -11.73 4.28
N MET A 63 7.04 -12.89 4.87
CA MET A 63 6.15 -14.04 4.88
C MET A 63 4.95 -13.76 5.78
N GLU A 64 5.17 -13.14 6.94
CA GLU A 64 4.15 -12.81 7.94
C GLU A 64 3.07 -11.88 7.38
N VAL A 65 3.50 -10.81 6.68
CA VAL A 65 2.54 -9.91 6.01
C VAL A 65 1.77 -10.66 4.92
N SER A 66 2.44 -11.51 4.16
CA SER A 66 1.81 -12.28 3.10
C SER A 66 0.83 -13.33 3.63
N GLU A 67 1.09 -13.92 4.79
CA GLU A 67 0.21 -14.89 5.44
C GLU A 67 -1.09 -14.25 5.92
N ILE A 68 -1.00 -13.09 6.57
CA ILE A 68 -2.17 -12.29 6.97
C ILE A 68 -3.07 -12.02 5.76
N VAL A 69 -2.49 -11.55 4.65
CA VAL A 69 -3.28 -11.27 3.45
C VAL A 69 -3.82 -12.56 2.82
N LYS A 70 -3.06 -13.66 2.83
CA LYS A 70 -3.49 -14.96 2.25
C LYS A 70 -4.69 -15.57 2.96
N GLN A 71 -4.93 -15.24 4.22
CA GLN A 71 -6.11 -15.66 4.99
C GLN A 71 -7.40 -15.00 4.49
N LEU A 72 -7.31 -13.87 3.78
CA LEU A 72 -8.48 -13.22 3.19
C LEU A 72 -9.06 -14.07 2.04
N PRO A 73 -10.38 -13.99 1.79
CA PRO A 73 -11.00 -14.67 0.66
C PRO A 73 -10.31 -14.31 -0.66
N THR A 74 -10.16 -15.29 -1.56
CA THR A 74 -9.44 -15.11 -2.82
C THR A 74 -10.02 -14.02 -3.72
N TYR A 75 -11.31 -13.72 -3.60
CA TYR A 75 -11.99 -12.65 -4.33
C TYR A 75 -11.83 -11.25 -3.68
N GLU A 76 -11.33 -11.18 -2.44
CA GLU A 76 -11.05 -9.93 -1.71
C GLU A 76 -9.56 -9.58 -1.73
N ARG A 77 -8.71 -10.38 -2.40
CA ARG A 77 -7.27 -10.15 -2.51
C ARG A 77 -6.71 -10.40 -3.91
N TYR A 78 -5.65 -9.69 -4.25
CA TYR A 78 -4.92 -9.84 -5.50
C TYR A 78 -3.43 -9.70 -5.24
N PHE A 79 -2.64 -10.64 -5.76
CA PHE A 79 -1.18 -10.57 -5.65
C PHE A 79 -0.58 -9.97 -6.91
N TYR A 80 0.28 -8.98 -6.74
CA TYR A 80 1.05 -8.38 -7.81
C TYR A 80 2.54 -8.42 -7.48
N ARG A 81 3.34 -8.83 -8.47
CA ARG A 81 4.79 -8.75 -8.40
C ARG A 81 5.33 -8.25 -9.73
N GLU A 82 6.35 -7.41 -9.65
CA GLU A 82 7.08 -6.90 -10.82
C GLU A 82 8.58 -6.99 -10.54
N ALA A 83 9.35 -7.51 -11.50
CA ALA A 83 10.79 -7.54 -11.37
C ALA A 83 11.35 -6.14 -11.64
N LEU A 84 12.05 -5.57 -10.65
CA LEU A 84 12.69 -4.26 -10.79
C LEU A 84 14.01 -4.36 -11.52
N ASN A 85 14.80 -5.36 -11.13
CA ASN A 85 16.05 -5.76 -11.73
C ASN A 85 16.38 -7.19 -11.25
N ARG A 86 17.55 -7.71 -11.64
CA ARG A 86 17.99 -9.07 -11.26
C ARG A 86 18.11 -9.32 -9.74
N HIS A 87 18.08 -8.28 -8.91
CA HIS A 87 18.27 -8.36 -7.46
C HIS A 87 17.08 -7.84 -6.64
N ARG A 88 16.08 -7.22 -7.27
CA ARG A 88 14.99 -6.55 -6.56
C ARG A 88 13.65 -6.83 -7.25
N GLN A 89 12.62 -6.97 -6.43
CA GLN A 89 11.25 -7.18 -6.88
C GLN A 89 10.33 -6.25 -6.10
N PHE A 90 9.37 -5.69 -6.80
CA PHE A 90 8.25 -5.03 -6.18
C PHE A 90 7.19 -6.08 -5.89
N VAL A 91 6.69 -6.07 -4.66
CA VAL A 91 5.64 -6.97 -4.22
C VAL A 91 4.53 -6.14 -3.62
N ALA A 92 3.30 -6.34 -4.11
CA ALA A 92 2.13 -5.69 -3.55
C ALA A 92 0.95 -6.65 -3.50
N TRP A 93 0.14 -6.48 -2.47
CA TRP A 93 -1.17 -7.10 -2.34
C TRP A 93 -2.24 -6.04 -2.52
N GLY A 94 -3.12 -6.21 -3.52
CA GLY A 94 -4.40 -5.52 -3.54
C GLY A 94 -5.36 -6.21 -2.59
N ILE A 95 -6.03 -5.47 -1.71
CA ILE A 95 -7.12 -5.96 -0.87
C ILE A 95 -8.33 -5.05 -1.02
N SER A 96 -9.51 -5.64 -0.95
CA SER A 96 -10.76 -4.90 -0.94
C SER A 96 -10.90 -4.02 0.29
N ALA A 97 -11.56 -2.87 0.16
CA ALA A 97 -11.88 -2.00 1.29
C ALA A 97 -12.65 -2.72 2.42
N ARG A 98 -13.40 -3.79 2.09
CA ARG A 98 -14.12 -4.61 3.09
C ARG A 98 -13.21 -5.36 4.06
N CYS A 99 -12.02 -5.74 3.60
CA CYS A 99 -11.05 -6.48 4.40
C CYS A 99 -9.90 -5.60 4.91
N TYR A 100 -9.91 -4.30 4.55
CA TYR A 100 -8.83 -3.39 4.87
C TYR A 100 -8.62 -3.25 6.38
N GLU A 101 -9.67 -2.88 7.13
CA GLU A 101 -9.53 -2.61 8.56
C GLU A 101 -9.02 -3.84 9.33
N SER A 102 -9.58 -5.03 9.04
CA SER A 102 -9.16 -6.27 9.71
C SER A 102 -7.74 -6.70 9.33
N ALA A 103 -7.33 -6.49 8.07
CA ALA A 103 -5.96 -6.77 7.65
C ALA A 103 -4.96 -5.80 8.32
N ILE A 104 -5.29 -4.51 8.39
CA ILE A 104 -4.40 -3.51 9.02
C ILE A 104 -4.29 -3.74 10.52
N ALA A 105 -5.38 -4.05 11.21
CA ALA A 105 -5.34 -4.36 12.64
C ALA A 105 -4.39 -5.54 12.93
N GLN A 106 -4.43 -6.61 12.12
CA GLN A 106 -3.51 -7.75 12.26
C GLN A 106 -2.05 -7.35 11.98
N LEU A 107 -1.81 -6.53 10.94
CA LEU A 107 -0.45 -6.04 10.65
C LEU A 107 0.10 -5.15 11.76
N GLN A 108 -0.75 -4.36 12.41
CA GLN A 108 -0.36 -3.51 13.54
C GLN A 108 0.06 -4.32 14.76
N GLN A 109 -0.47 -5.53 14.96
CA GLN A 109 -0.05 -6.45 16.03
C GLN A 109 1.37 -7.01 15.83
N LEU A 110 1.90 -7.00 14.60
CA LEU A 110 3.26 -7.46 14.33
C LEU A 110 4.28 -6.41 14.79
N SER A 111 5.02 -6.72 15.87
CA SER A 111 6.04 -5.81 16.44
C SER A 111 7.11 -5.35 15.44
N GLN A 112 7.43 -6.20 14.45
CA GLN A 112 8.42 -5.95 13.41
C GLN A 112 7.90 -5.13 12.21
N VAL A 113 6.60 -4.83 12.16
CA VAL A 113 5.95 -4.13 11.03
C VAL A 113 5.67 -2.67 11.37
N GLN A 114 6.20 -1.77 10.55
CA GLN A 114 5.81 -0.36 10.51
C GLN A 114 4.95 -0.10 9.27
N ILE A 115 3.81 0.57 9.50
CA ILE A 115 2.87 0.94 8.47
C ILE A 115 3.05 2.44 8.17
N ALA A 116 3.03 2.79 6.90
CA ALA A 116 2.85 4.15 6.46
C ALA A 116 1.81 4.19 5.35
N TYR A 117 1.13 5.32 5.24
CA TYR A 117 0.19 5.57 4.15
C TYR A 117 0.86 6.39 3.07
N VAL A 118 0.61 6.03 1.82
CA VAL A 118 1.16 6.69 0.65
C VAL A 118 0.00 7.13 -0.23
N ILE A 119 0.04 8.39 -0.64
CA ILE A 119 -0.94 9.00 -1.51
C ILE A 119 -0.22 9.42 -2.79
N ARG A 120 -0.70 8.86 -3.89
CA ARG A 120 -0.33 9.32 -5.23
C ARG A 120 -1.14 10.58 -5.56
N PRO A 121 -0.50 11.72 -5.88
CA PRO A 121 -1.24 12.87 -6.35
C PRO A 121 -1.92 12.53 -7.68
N HIS A 122 -3.15 13.02 -7.82
CA HIS A 122 -3.86 12.97 -9.08
C HIS A 122 -3.71 14.34 -9.72
N TRP A 123 -2.96 14.42 -10.82
CA TRP A 123 -2.73 15.66 -11.58
C TRP A 123 -2.09 16.76 -10.72
N ASP A 124 -1.02 16.41 -10.02
CA ASP A 124 -0.23 17.30 -9.14
C ASP A 124 -0.98 17.94 -7.97
N LYS A 125 -2.20 17.46 -7.68
CA LYS A 125 -2.96 17.88 -6.49
C LYS A 125 -2.98 16.79 -5.45
N PHE A 126 -2.63 17.18 -4.23
CA PHE A 126 -2.90 16.35 -3.05
C PHE A 126 -4.41 16.30 -2.81
N VAL A 127 -4.98 15.10 -2.89
CA VAL A 127 -6.36 14.84 -2.48
C VAL A 127 -6.31 13.68 -1.50
N LEU A 128 -6.60 13.96 -0.24
CA LEU A 128 -6.72 12.92 0.79
C LEU A 128 -7.98 12.07 0.50
N PRO A 129 -7.83 10.78 0.15
CA PRO A 129 -8.98 9.92 -0.11
C PRO A 129 -9.85 9.76 1.13
N GLU A 130 -11.18 9.69 0.95
CA GLU A 130 -12.13 9.59 2.07
C GLU A 130 -11.76 8.51 3.10
N PRO A 131 -11.39 7.28 2.71
CA PRO A 131 -11.03 6.26 3.70
C PRO A 131 -9.82 6.63 4.57
N LEU A 132 -8.93 7.50 4.07
CA LEU A 132 -7.75 7.95 4.81
C LEU A 132 -8.03 9.20 5.66
N ARG A 133 -9.09 9.96 5.39
CA ARG A 133 -9.47 11.13 6.21
C ARG A 133 -9.84 10.74 7.64
N ALA A 134 -10.50 9.58 7.79
CA ALA A 134 -10.91 9.06 9.09
C ALA A 134 -9.73 8.75 10.03
N LEU A 135 -8.54 8.49 9.46
CA LEU A 135 -7.36 8.07 10.21
C LEU A 135 -6.64 9.23 10.93
N LYS A 136 -7.01 10.49 10.64
CA LYS A 136 -6.41 11.70 11.24
C LYS A 136 -4.86 11.70 11.19
N LEU A 137 -4.30 11.20 10.09
CA LEU A 137 -2.86 11.13 9.88
C LEU A 137 -2.31 12.44 9.33
N ASN A 138 -1.09 12.80 9.75
CA ASN A 138 -0.32 13.86 9.13
C ASN A 138 0.38 13.32 7.88
N PHE A 139 0.30 14.05 6.78
CA PHE A 139 0.98 13.74 5.52
C PHE A 139 1.98 14.84 5.17
N TYR A 140 3.10 14.43 4.60
CA TYR A 140 4.13 15.33 4.08
C TYR A 140 4.52 14.92 2.66
N GLU A 141 4.96 15.89 1.87
CA GLU A 141 5.41 15.67 0.51
C GLU A 141 6.80 15.01 0.48
N CYS A 142 7.01 14.13 -0.51
CA CYS A 142 8.20 13.34 -0.75
C CYS A 142 8.44 13.28 -2.27
N GLY A 143 9.71 13.26 -2.70
CA GLY A 143 10.05 13.28 -4.14
C GLY A 143 10.17 14.71 -4.68
N ARG A 144 11.36 15.00 -5.24
CA ARG A 144 11.92 16.28 -5.71
C ARG A 144 11.66 17.55 -4.86
N SER A 145 12.72 17.94 -4.13
CA SER A 145 13.38 19.24 -4.31
C SER A 145 14.19 19.27 -5.60
#